data_AF-A0A2G6IWC5-F1
#
_entry.id   AF-A0A2G6IWC5-F1
#
_cell.length_a   1.000
_cell.length_b   1.000
_cell.length_c   1.000
_cell.angle_alpha   90.00
_cell.angle_beta   90.00
_cell.angle_gamma   90.00
#
_symmetry.space_group_name_H-M   'P 1'
#
loop_
_entity.id
_entity.type
_entity.pdbx_description
1 polymer ?
#
loop_
_entity_poly.entity_id
_entity_poly.type
_entity_poly.pdbx_seq_one_letter_code
_entity_poly.pdbx_strand_id
1 'polypeptide(L)'
;MTDTPKDPQCGLSEAAQNDRSWRPKLQELANALSDGEKSALIAALKNPGDDVALLTARGAPNDWFWAHLSQVGLMVVDEDIPAEPLRELSVVYRLTAEGRKHLPLLLRSLF
;
A
#
# COMPACT_ATOMS: atom_id res chain seq x y z
N MET A 1 29.50 3.95 23.39
CA MET A 1 28.52 4.55 22.48
C MET A 1 27.86 3.40 21.76
N THR A 2 26.61 3.11 22.06
CA THR A 2 25.87 1.95 21.51
C THR A 2 25.50 2.24 20.06
N ASP A 3 26.15 1.52 19.16
CA ASP A 3 25.76 1.38 17.75
C ASP A 3 24.32 0.87 17.72
N THR A 4 23.40 1.76 17.35
CA THR A 4 22.01 1.36 17.12
C THR A 4 21.99 0.73 15.73
N PRO A 5 21.52 -0.52 15.56
CA PRO A 5 21.41 -1.09 14.24
C PRO A 5 20.51 -0.18 13.40
N LYS A 6 21.06 0.37 12.30
CA LYS A 6 20.26 1.04 11.28
C LYS A 6 19.23 0.04 10.81
N ASP A 7 17.97 0.24 11.23
CA ASP A 7 16.83 -0.37 10.55
C ASP A 7 17.08 -0.22 9.05
N PRO A 8 16.92 -1.29 8.25
CA PRO A 8 17.15 -1.21 6.82
C PRO A 8 16.27 -0.07 6.32
N GLN A 9 16.92 1.00 5.84
CA GLN A 9 16.26 2.20 5.38
C GLN A 9 15.27 1.78 4.29
N CYS A 10 14.01 1.59 4.70
CA CYS A 10 12.91 1.26 3.83
C CYS A 10 12.71 2.48 2.94
N GLY A 11 12.47 2.29 1.64
CA GLY A 11 12.13 3.37 0.70
C GLY A 11 10.76 4.01 0.96
N LEU A 12 10.44 4.24 2.22
CA LEU A 12 9.31 5.03 2.69
C LEU A 12 9.55 6.50 2.33
N SER A 13 8.47 7.25 2.12
CA SER A 13 8.56 8.70 1.95
C SER A 13 9.29 9.36 3.14
N GLU A 14 9.98 10.48 2.92
CA GLU A 14 10.67 11.21 4.00
C GLU A 14 9.72 11.56 5.16
N ALA A 15 8.45 11.85 4.85
CA ALA A 15 7.41 12.06 5.84
C ALA A 15 7.16 10.81 6.70
N ALA A 16 7.06 9.63 6.09
CA ALA A 16 6.83 8.37 6.78
C ALA A 16 8.07 7.83 7.53
N GLN A 17 9.27 8.29 7.18
CA GLN A 17 10.48 7.99 7.95
C GLN A 17 10.53 8.80 9.26
N ASN A 18 9.99 10.01 9.25
CA ASN A 18 10.00 10.92 10.41
C ASN A 18 8.75 10.76 11.30
N ASP A 19 7.63 10.36 10.72
CA ASP A 19 6.40 10.06 11.44
C ASP A 19 6.32 8.57 11.72
N ARG A 20 6.31 8.14 13.00
CA ARG A 20 6.14 6.71 13.35
C ARG A 20 4.68 6.30 13.54
N SER A 21 3.74 7.26 13.46
CA SER A 21 2.31 7.02 13.71
C SER A 21 1.59 6.33 12.57
N TRP A 22 2.19 6.28 11.36
CA TRP A 22 1.57 5.63 10.21
C TRP A 22 1.42 4.12 10.39
N ARG A 23 2.31 3.45 11.14
CA ARG A 23 2.27 1.98 11.34
C ARG A 23 1.03 1.54 12.13
N PRO A 24 0.73 2.11 13.32
CA PRO A 24 -0.53 1.83 14.01
C PRO A 24 -1.77 2.06 13.14
N LYS A 25 -1.79 3.15 12.37
CA LYS A 25 -2.92 3.44 11.47
C LYS A 25 -3.04 2.40 10.36
N LEU A 26 -1.91 1.98 9.78
CA LEU A 26 -1.89 0.94 8.76
C LEU A 26 -2.39 -0.40 9.32
N GLN A 27 -2.06 -0.75 10.56
CA GLN A 27 -2.57 -1.95 11.22
C GLN A 27 -4.09 -1.91 11.43
N GLU A 28 -4.62 -0.77 11.88
CA GLU A 28 -6.06 -0.56 12.02
C GLU A 28 -6.78 -0.78 10.67
N LEU A 29 -6.26 -0.17 9.60
CA LEU A 29 -6.81 -0.30 8.25
C LEU A 29 -6.66 -1.74 7.71
N ALA A 30 -5.55 -2.43 8.00
CA ALA A 30 -5.31 -3.82 7.61
C ALA A 30 -6.36 -4.77 8.22
N ASN A 31 -6.76 -4.51 9.48
CA ASN A 31 -7.76 -5.29 10.19
C ASN A 31 -9.18 -5.11 9.61
N ALA A 32 -9.44 -4.00 8.92
CA ALA A 32 -10.71 -3.73 8.26
C ALA A 32 -10.82 -4.41 6.87
N LEU A 33 -9.73 -4.96 6.34
CA LEU A 33 -9.74 -5.66 5.06
C LEU A 33 -10.41 -7.04 5.20
N SER A 34 -11.26 -7.35 4.24
CA SER A 34 -11.76 -8.71 4.00
C SER A 34 -10.64 -9.63 3.49
N ASP A 35 -10.84 -10.94 3.64
CA ASP A 35 -9.89 -11.95 3.12
C ASP A 35 -9.74 -11.87 1.59
N GLY A 36 -10.79 -11.44 0.88
CA GLY A 36 -10.74 -11.20 -0.56
C GLY A 36 -9.79 -10.05 -0.92
N GLU A 37 -9.84 -8.95 -0.18
CA GLU A 37 -8.96 -7.79 -0.41
C GLU A 37 -7.50 -8.09 -0.06
N LYS A 38 -7.27 -8.82 1.04
CA LYS A 38 -5.93 -9.31 1.39
C LYS A 38 -5.38 -10.24 0.31
N SER A 39 -6.22 -11.13 -0.21
CA SER A 39 -5.84 -12.05 -1.30
C SER A 39 -5.53 -11.30 -2.60
N ALA A 40 -6.29 -10.27 -2.94
CA ALA A 40 -6.03 -9.42 -4.10
C ALA A 40 -4.66 -8.72 -4.01
N LEU A 41 -4.29 -8.21 -2.85
CA LEU A 41 -2.97 -7.62 -2.61
C LEU A 41 -1.84 -8.64 -2.75
N ILE A 42 -2.00 -9.80 -2.14
CA ILE A 42 -1.01 -10.87 -2.22
C ILE A 42 -0.84 -11.33 -3.67
N ALA A 43 -1.94 -11.40 -4.44
CA ALA A 43 -1.89 -11.71 -5.86
C ALA A 43 -1.14 -10.62 -6.66
N ALA A 44 -1.37 -9.34 -6.39
CA ALA A 44 -0.63 -8.24 -7.02
C ALA A 44 0.88 -8.30 -6.74
N LEU A 45 1.26 -8.66 -5.51
CA LEU A 45 2.68 -8.83 -5.14
C LEU A 45 3.35 -10.05 -5.78
N LYS A 46 2.58 -11.09 -6.11
CA LYS A 46 3.08 -12.34 -6.70
C LYS A 46 3.24 -12.30 -8.22
N ASN A 47 2.67 -11.29 -8.89
CA ASN A 47 2.78 -11.15 -10.34
C ASN A 47 4.04 -10.32 -10.70
N PRO A 48 5.07 -10.96 -11.28
CA PRO A 48 6.33 -10.30 -11.60
C PRO A 48 6.29 -9.54 -12.94
N GLY A 49 5.26 -9.76 -13.76
CA GLY A 49 5.01 -9.02 -15.00
C GLY A 49 3.96 -7.94 -14.76
N ASP A 50 4.25 -6.74 -15.26
CA ASP A 50 3.38 -5.57 -15.36
C ASP A 50 2.60 -5.18 -14.10
N ASP A 51 3.04 -4.09 -13.48
CA ASP A 51 2.20 -2.96 -13.08
C ASP A 51 0.72 -3.26 -12.75
N VAL A 52 0.52 -4.20 -11.82
CA VAL A 52 -0.81 -4.65 -11.41
C VAL A 52 -1.53 -3.49 -10.74
N ALA A 53 -2.55 -3.01 -11.45
CA ALA A 53 -3.49 -2.00 -11.00
C ALA A 53 -4.51 -2.62 -10.03
N LEU A 54 -4.55 -2.11 -8.79
CA LEU A 54 -5.56 -2.43 -7.80
C LEU A 54 -6.69 -1.42 -7.86
N LEU A 55 -7.76 -1.76 -8.60
CA LEU A 55 -8.98 -0.96 -8.68
C LEU A 55 -9.80 -1.11 -7.39
N THR A 56 -10.27 0.01 -6.86
CA THR A 56 -11.16 0.05 -5.70
C THR A 56 -12.25 1.12 -5.87
N ALA A 57 -13.37 0.94 -5.16
CA ALA A 57 -14.38 1.97 -4.99
C ALA A 57 -13.92 3.02 -3.96
N ARG A 58 -14.11 4.30 -4.24
CA ARG A 58 -13.79 5.39 -3.32
C ARG A 58 -14.51 5.20 -1.99
N GLY A 59 -13.76 5.32 -0.89
CA GLY A 59 -14.29 5.20 0.47
C GLY A 59 -14.49 3.76 0.95
N ALA A 60 -14.13 2.75 0.17
CA ALA A 60 -14.09 1.37 0.64
C ALA A 60 -12.91 1.13 1.62
N PRO A 61 -12.96 0.11 2.50
CA PRO A 61 -11.88 -0.19 3.44
C PRO A 61 -10.51 -0.36 2.76
N ASN A 62 -10.47 -1.06 1.62
CA ASN A 62 -9.24 -1.22 0.84
C ASN A 62 -8.77 0.10 0.21
N ASP A 63 -9.64 1.03 -0.20
CA ASP A 63 -9.25 2.36 -0.69
C ASP A 63 -8.48 3.15 0.37
N TRP A 64 -8.98 3.18 1.60
CA TRP A 64 -8.26 3.83 2.70
C TRP A 64 -6.92 3.16 2.99
N PHE A 65 -6.86 1.83 2.92
CA PHE A 65 -5.61 1.09 3.10
C PHE A 65 -4.58 1.39 1.99
N TRP A 66 -4.98 1.35 0.72
CA TRP A 66 -4.10 1.69 -0.41
C TRP A 66 -3.67 3.15 -0.39
N ALA A 67 -4.59 4.06 -0.07
CA ALA A 67 -4.29 5.48 0.09
C ALA A 67 -3.22 5.70 1.16
N HIS A 68 -3.33 5.02 2.30
CA HIS A 68 -2.34 5.11 3.37
C HIS A 68 -0.98 4.53 2.97
N LEU A 69 -0.97 3.40 2.24
CA LEU A 69 0.25 2.86 1.62
C LEU A 69 0.86 3.82 0.59
N SER A 70 0.03 4.58 -0.10
CA SER A 70 0.48 5.58 -1.07
C SER A 70 1.13 6.79 -0.39
N GLN A 71 0.56 7.29 0.71
CA GLN A 71 1.14 8.37 1.51
C GLN A 71 2.56 8.03 2.04
N VAL A 72 2.79 6.75 2.36
CA VAL A 72 4.10 6.28 2.83
C VAL A 72 5.03 5.86 1.69
N GLY A 73 4.63 6.01 0.43
CA GLY A 73 5.47 5.78 -0.77
C GLY A 73 5.53 4.34 -1.29
N LEU A 74 4.73 3.43 -0.72
CA LEU A 74 4.69 2.02 -1.15
C LEU A 74 3.73 1.79 -2.33
N MET A 75 2.84 2.74 -2.60
CA MET A 75 1.94 2.73 -3.75
C MET A 75 1.84 4.12 -4.36
N VAL A 76 1.37 4.18 -5.61
CA VAL A 76 1.00 5.42 -6.28
C VAL A 76 -0.43 5.31 -6.78
N VAL A 77 -1.15 6.43 -6.76
CA VAL A 77 -2.41 6.53 -7.47
C VAL A 77 -2.10 6.51 -8.96
N ASP A 78 -2.77 5.62 -9.69
CA ASP A 78 -2.76 5.63 -11.14
C ASP A 78 -3.93 6.46 -11.65
N GLU A 79 -3.62 7.55 -12.34
CA GLU A 79 -4.60 8.46 -12.94
C GLU A 79 -5.11 7.95 -14.30
N ASP A 80 -4.45 6.93 -14.89
CA ASP A 80 -4.80 6.30 -16.16
C ASP A 80 -5.85 5.19 -16.01
N ILE A 81 -7.03 5.51 -15.46
CA ILE A 81 -8.12 4.52 -15.30
C ILE A 81 -9.51 5.16 -15.12
N PRO A 82 -10.58 4.34 -15.16
CA PRO A 82 -11.23 3.75 -16.34
C PRO A 82 -12.12 4.80 -17.04
N ALA A 83 -12.61 4.50 -18.23
CA ALA A 83 -13.57 5.37 -18.94
C ALA A 83 -14.76 5.76 -18.05
N GLU A 84 -15.36 6.93 -18.29
CA GLU A 84 -16.56 7.36 -17.58
C GLU A 84 -17.67 6.30 -17.67
N PRO A 85 -18.44 6.06 -16.59
CA PRO A 85 -18.57 6.87 -15.36
C PRO A 85 -17.73 6.41 -14.15
N LEU A 86 -16.88 5.40 -14.31
CA LEU A 86 -16.18 4.79 -13.16
C LEU A 86 -15.10 5.70 -12.55
N ARG A 87 -14.63 6.71 -13.28
CA ARG A 87 -13.57 7.64 -12.87
C ARG A 87 -13.88 8.38 -11.56
N GLU A 88 -15.14 8.77 -11.35
CA GLU A 88 -15.55 9.49 -10.14
C GLU A 88 -15.74 8.57 -8.94
N LEU A 89 -16.06 7.29 -9.19
CA LEU A 89 -16.42 6.33 -8.15
C LEU A 89 -15.27 5.40 -7.77
N SER A 90 -14.17 5.43 -8.52
CA SER A 90 -13.06 4.52 -8.33
C SER A 90 -11.72 5.23 -8.23
N VAL A 91 -10.79 4.56 -7.55
CA VAL A 91 -9.37 4.91 -7.51
C VAL A 91 -8.61 3.66 -7.89
N VAL A 92 -7.45 3.86 -8.50
CA VAL A 92 -6.56 2.74 -8.77
C VAL A 92 -5.20 3.04 -8.21
N TYR A 93 -4.59 1.99 -7.69
CA TYR A 93 -3.29 2.07 -7.08
C TYR A 93 -2.36 1.06 -7.73
N ARG A 94 -1.10 1.47 -7.89
CA ARG A 94 -0.02 0.60 -8.36
C ARG A 94 1.07 0.51 -7.31
N LEU A 95 1.70 -0.65 -7.22
CA LEU A 95 2.84 -0.86 -6.33
C LEU A 95 4.06 -0.15 -6.91
N THR A 96 4.72 0.67 -6.08
CA THR A 96 6.04 1.22 -6.43
C THR A 96 7.09 0.12 -6.39
N ALA A 97 8.29 0.39 -6.94
CA ALA A 97 9.43 -0.52 -6.81
C ALA A 97 9.74 -0.82 -5.32
N GLU A 98 9.68 0.22 -4.48
CA GLU A 98 9.85 0.09 -3.02
C GLU A 98 8.70 -0.68 -2.37
N GLY A 99 7.46 -0.44 -2.79
CA GLY A 99 6.29 -1.22 -2.41
C GLY A 99 6.49 -2.72 -2.64
N ARG A 100 6.92 -3.11 -3.83
CA ARG A 100 7.16 -4.52 -4.18
C ARG A 100 8.24 -5.16 -3.30
N LYS A 101 9.27 -4.40 -2.95
CA LYS A 101 10.38 -4.87 -2.12
C LYS A 101 10.00 -4.99 -0.64
N HIS A 102 9.28 -4.02 -0.09
CA HIS A 102 9.09 -3.88 1.35
C HIS A 102 7.72 -4.34 1.85
N LEU A 103 6.66 -4.20 1.04
CA LEU A 103 5.30 -4.55 1.43
C LEU A 103 5.14 -6.04 1.81
N PRO A 104 5.78 -7.03 1.15
CA PRO A 104 5.67 -8.43 1.58
C PRO A 104 6.13 -8.68 3.02
N LEU A 105 7.18 -7.99 3.47
CA LEU A 105 7.68 -8.10 4.84
C LEU A 105 6.74 -7.39 5.81
N LEU A 106 6.21 -6.23 5.41
CA LEU A 106 5.26 -5.47 6.21
C LEU A 106 3.96 -6.27 6.43
N LEU A 107 3.40 -6.88 5.39
CA LEU A 107 2.16 -7.64 5.48
C LEU A 107 2.26 -8.85 6.42
N ARG A 108 3.43 -9.49 6.53
CA ARG A 108 3.66 -10.57 7.53
C ARG A 108 3.54 -10.12 8.97
N SER A 109 3.69 -8.82 9.23
CA SER A 109 3.49 -8.24 10.56
C SER A 109 2.08 -7.70 10.78
N LEU A 110 1.31 -7.53 9.69
CA LEU A 110 -0.05 -6.99 9.73
C LEU A 110 -1.13 -8.08 9.76
N PHE A 111 -0.84 -9.28 9.25
CA PHE A 111 -1.73 -10.44 9.18
C PHE A 111 -1.14 -11.67 9.87
#